data_AF-A0A1I2AKI1-F1
#
_entry.id   AF-A0A1I2AKI1-F1
#
_cell.length_a   1.000
_cell.length_b   1.000
_cell.length_c   1.000
_cell.angle_alpha   90.00
_cell.angle_beta   90.00
_cell.angle_gamma   90.00
#
_symmetry.space_group_name_H-M   'P 1'
#
loop_
_entity.id
_entity.type
_entity.pdbx_description
1 polymer ?
#
loop_
_entity_poly.entity_id
_entity_poly.type
_entity_poly.pdbx_seq_one_letter_code
_entity_poly.pdbx_strand_id
1 'polypeptide(L)'
;MVVKLGSEVADLSDSMRETLNAGFTQLVDRIATLLEQGSADGTVRKFPDTLVTAQMLYAKWLGAAFLSKLSRSQTPLEQALAETTRA
;
A
#
# COMPACT_ATOMS: atom_id res chain seq x y z
N MET A 1 1.73 -11.58 25.51
CA MET A 1 0.28 -11.40 25.71
C MET A 1 -0.20 -10.33 24.73
N VAL A 2 -0.71 -10.75 23.56
CA VAL A 2 -1.24 -9.90 22.48
C VAL A 2 -2.76 -10.07 22.50
N VAL A 3 -3.43 -9.40 23.44
CA VAL A 3 -4.90 -9.45 23.54
C VAL A 3 -5.52 -8.10 23.93
N LYS A 4 -4.74 -7.01 23.97
CA LYS A 4 -5.23 -5.67 24.32
C LYS A 4 -5.24 -4.65 23.18
N LEU A 5 -4.95 -5.07 21.95
CA LEU A 5 -5.07 -4.22 20.76
C LEU A 5 -6.21 -4.65 19.81
N GLY A 6 -6.88 -5.77 20.09
CA GLY A 6 -7.98 -6.28 19.26
C GLY A 6 -9.34 -5.62 19.55
N SER A 7 -9.57 -5.16 20.78
CA SER A 7 -10.85 -4.59 21.21
C SER A 7 -11.03 -3.11 20.86
N GLU A 8 -9.95 -2.32 20.74
CA GLU A 8 -10.04 -0.92 20.28
C GLU A 8 -10.25 -0.81 18.76
N VAL A 9 -9.77 -1.80 17.99
CA VAL A 9 -9.95 -1.85 16.52
C VAL A 9 -11.35 -2.37 16.15
N ALA A 10 -12.00 -3.15 17.02
CA ALA A 10 -13.39 -3.53 16.87
C ALA A 10 -14.37 -2.35 17.13
N ASP A 11 -13.92 -1.32 17.84
CA ASP A 11 -14.68 -0.10 18.17
C ASP A 11 -14.45 1.07 17.20
N LEU A 12 -13.73 0.84 16.09
CA LEU A 12 -13.75 1.77 14.97
C LEU A 12 -15.19 1.86 14.44
N SER A 13 -15.89 2.91 14.87
CA SER A 13 -17.22 3.26 14.37
C SER A 13 -17.27 3.08 12.85
N ASP A 14 -18.39 2.60 12.31
CA ASP A 14 -18.51 2.30 10.87
C ASP A 14 -18.08 3.49 9.99
N SER A 15 -18.30 4.72 10.46
CA SER A 15 -17.82 5.95 9.83
C SER A 15 -16.29 6.03 9.68
N MET A 16 -15.51 5.62 10.68
CA MET A 16 -14.04 5.60 10.57
C MET A 16 -13.57 4.51 9.61
N ARG A 17 -14.24 3.34 9.61
CA ARG A 17 -13.94 2.26 8.66
C ARG A 17 -14.19 2.71 7.22
N GLU A 18 -15.34 3.34 6.97
CA GLU A 18 -15.69 3.89 5.66
C GLU A 18 -14.72 4.97 5.22
N THR A 19 -14.33 5.87 6.13
CA THR A 19 -13.36 6.94 5.84
C THR A 19 -11.98 6.36 5.47
N LEU A 20 -11.49 5.37 6.22
CA LEU A 20 -10.24 4.68 5.89
C LEU A 20 -10.33 3.95 4.55
N ASN A 21 -11.44 3.25 4.30
CA ASN A 21 -11.63 2.52 3.05
C ASN A 21 -11.67 3.46 1.85
N ALA A 22 -12.38 4.59 1.95
CA ALA A 22 -12.42 5.62 0.92
C ALA A 22 -11.02 6.20 0.65
N GLY A 23 -10.25 6.49 1.71
CA GLY A 23 -8.86 6.95 1.59
C GLY A 23 -7.94 5.92 0.91
N PHE A 24 -8.11 4.64 1.25
CA PHE A 24 -7.41 3.54 0.59
C PHE A 24 -7.73 3.46 -0.91
N THR A 25 -9.01 3.45 -1.27
CA THR A 25 -9.46 3.42 -2.67
C THR A 25 -8.88 4.60 -3.46
N GLN A 26 -8.98 5.82 -2.92
CA GLN A 26 -8.47 7.02 -3.60
C GLN A 26 -6.96 6.95 -3.87
N LEU A 27 -6.19 6.39 -2.94
CA LEU A 27 -4.75 6.25 -3.09
C LEU A 27 -4.38 5.18 -4.12
N VAL A 28 -5.08 4.03 -4.09
CA VAL A 28 -4.90 2.97 -5.08
C VAL A 28 -5.23 3.47 -6.47
N ASP A 29 -6.35 4.17 -6.66
CA ASP A 29 -6.75 4.72 -7.95
C ASP A 29 -5.71 5.70 -8.49
N ARG A 30 -5.14 6.52 -7.61
CA ARG A 30 -4.08 7.47 -7.98
C ARG A 30 -2.80 6.76 -8.41
N ILE A 31 -2.41 5.68 -7.73
CA ILE A 31 -1.27 4.86 -8.14
C ILE A 31 -1.56 4.20 -9.49
N ALA A 32 -2.74 3.63 -9.69
CA ALA A 32 -3.14 3.00 -10.95
C ALA A 32 -3.07 3.98 -12.12
N THR A 33 -3.59 5.20 -11.92
CA THR A 33 -3.52 6.29 -12.91
C THR A 33 -2.07 6.64 -13.27
N LEU A 34 -1.19 6.72 -12.28
CA LEU A 34 0.24 7.00 -12.52
C LEU A 34 0.92 5.85 -13.29
N LEU A 35 0.54 4.60 -13.02
CA LEU A 35 1.04 3.44 -13.76
C LEU A 35 0.57 3.45 -15.21
N GLU A 36 -0.68 3.85 -15.47
CA GLU A 36 -1.23 3.99 -16.83
C GLU A 36 -0.54 5.09 -17.62
N GLN A 37 -0.39 6.28 -17.01
CA GLN A 37 0.30 7.41 -17.61
C GLN A 37 1.76 7.05 -17.90
N GLY A 38 2.47 6.47 -16.92
CA GLY A 38 3.85 6.04 -17.11
C GLY A 38 4.01 4.94 -18.17
N SER A 39 3.02 4.06 -18.30
CA SER A 39 2.97 3.03 -19.35
C SER A 39 2.73 3.61 -20.75
N ALA A 40 1.94 4.68 -20.85
CA ALA A 40 1.66 5.39 -22.09
C ALA A 40 2.89 6.20 -22.55
N ASP A 41 3.56 6.87 -21.61
CA ASP A 41 4.72 7.72 -21.86
C ASP A 41 6.04 6.93 -21.95
N GLY A 42 6.00 5.63 -21.63
CA GLY A 42 7.15 4.72 -21.68
C GLY A 42 8.15 4.88 -20.53
N THR A 43 7.82 5.68 -19.51
CA THR A 43 8.64 5.89 -18.31
C THR A 43 8.54 4.72 -17.32
N VAL A 44 7.44 3.99 -17.38
CA VAL A 44 7.17 2.80 -16.57
C VAL A 44 6.87 1.64 -17.52
N ARG A 45 7.28 0.43 -17.13
CA ARG A 45 6.92 -0.78 -17.87
C ARG A 45 5.39 -0.92 -17.96
N LYS A 46 4.91 -1.54 -19.04
CA LYS A 46 3.48 -1.84 -19.18
C LYS A 46 3.08 -2.96 -18.21
N PHE A 47 2.03 -2.70 -17.44
CA PHE A 47 1.38 -3.69 -16.60
C PHE A 47 0.06 -4.15 -17.27
N PRO A 48 -0.27 -5.45 -17.24
CA PRO A 48 -1.53 -5.96 -17.81
C PRO A 48 -2.77 -5.38 -17.13
N ASP A 49 -2.67 -5.15 -15.81
CA ASP A 49 -3.70 -4.55 -14.99
C ASP A 49 -3.04 -3.60 -13.97
N THR A 50 -3.20 -2.30 -14.23
CA THR A 50 -2.64 -1.20 -13.43
C THR A 50 -3.29 -1.11 -12.06
N LEU A 51 -4.58 -1.43 -11.95
CA LEU A 51 -5.34 -1.39 -10.70
C LEU A 51 -4.93 -2.52 -9.76
N VAL A 52 -4.82 -3.75 -10.27
CA VAL A 52 -4.32 -4.90 -9.50
C VAL A 52 -2.87 -4.66 -9.08
N THR A 53 -2.05 -4.11 -9.97
CA THR A 53 -0.65 -3.75 -9.64
C THR A 53 -0.59 -2.69 -8.54
N ALA A 54 -1.40 -1.64 -8.63
CA ALA A 54 -1.48 -0.58 -7.62
C ALA A 54 -1.87 -1.11 -6.24
N GLN A 55 -2.85 -2.01 -6.17
CA GLN A 55 -3.26 -2.66 -4.92
C GLN A 55 -2.12 -3.48 -4.31
N MET A 56 -1.42 -4.29 -5.12
CA MET A 56 -0.28 -5.09 -4.66
C MET A 56 0.87 -4.20 -4.15
N LEU A 57 1.18 -3.12 -4.87
CA LEU A 57 2.21 -2.17 -4.46
C LEU A 57 1.85 -1.54 -3.12
N TYR A 58 0.61 -1.03 -2.98
CA TYR A 58 0.17 -0.44 -1.72
C TYR A 58 0.26 -1.42 -0.55
N ALA A 59 -0.24 -2.65 -0.72
CA ALA A 59 -0.18 -3.67 0.33
C ALA A 59 1.26 -3.99 0.75
N LYS A 60 2.19 -4.07 -0.23
CA LYS A 60 3.62 -4.27 0.03
C LYS A 60 4.22 -3.11 0.83
N TRP A 61 3.98 -1.87 0.41
CA TRP A 61 4.48 -0.67 1.10
C TRP A 61 3.91 -0.55 2.52
N LEU A 62 2.62 -0.87 2.71
CA LEU A 62 1.98 -0.86 4.02
C LEU A 62 2.60 -1.92 4.96
N GLY A 63 2.80 -3.15 4.46
CA GLY A 63 3.46 -4.22 5.22
C GLY A 63 4.89 -3.85 5.60
N ALA A 64 5.65 -3.27 4.66
CA ALA A 64 7.00 -2.78 4.92
C ALA A 64 7.02 -1.66 5.97
N ALA A 65 6.13 -0.66 5.86
CA ALA A 65 6.03 0.43 6.83
C ALA A 65 5.68 -0.09 8.25
N PHE A 66 4.80 -1.08 8.34
CA PHE A 66 4.45 -1.74 9.60
C PHE A 66 5.67 -2.47 10.21
N LEU A 67 6.35 -3.30 9.42
CA LEU A 67 7.55 -4.02 9.84
C LEU A 67 8.68 -3.06 10.23
N SER A 68 8.82 -1.94 9.53
CA SER A 68 9.79 -0.90 9.85
C SER A 68 9.53 -0.27 11.21
N LYS A 69 8.27 0.06 11.52
CA LYS A 69 7.89 0.57 12.84
C LYS A 69 8.12 -0.46 13.95
N LEU A 70 7.80 -1.73 13.69
CA LEU A 70 7.98 -2.82 14.65
C LEU A 70 9.46 -3.09 14.95
N SER A 71 10.29 -3.14 13.92
CA SER A 71 11.73 -3.40 14.01
C SER A 71 12.57 -2.17 14.36
N ARG A 72 11.96 -0.96 14.33
CA ARG A 72 12.65 0.34 14.41
C ARG A 72 13.77 0.48 13.37
N SER A 73 13.57 -0.11 12.20
CA SER A 73 14.54 -0.12 11.10
C SER A 73 13.86 0.25 9.78
N GLN A 74 14.59 0.93 8.89
CA GLN A 74 14.11 1.26 7.54
C GLN A 74 14.29 0.11 6.54
N THR A 75 14.99 -0.96 6.92
CA THR A 75 15.32 -2.10 6.04
C THR A 75 14.11 -2.69 5.32
N PRO A 76 12.94 -2.92 5.94
CA PRO A 76 11.77 -3.44 5.22
C PRO A 76 11.28 -2.52 4.09
N LEU A 77 11.34 -1.19 4.29
CA LEU A 77 10.97 -0.21 3.26
C LEU A 77 11.99 -0.18 2.12
N GLU A 78 13.27 -0.26 2.42
CA GLU A 78 14.35 -0.35 1.42
C GLU A 78 14.22 -1.60 0.56
N GLN A 79 13.84 -2.73 1.16
CA GLN A 79 13.59 -3.99 0.45
C GLN A 79 12.37 -3.89 -0.46
N ALA A 80 11.27 -3.33 0.04
CA ALA A 80 10.08 -3.08 -0.79
C ALA A 80 10.41 -2.20 -1.99
N LEU A 81 11.19 -1.13 -1.80
CA LEU A 81 11.65 -0.28 -2.89
C LEU A 81 12.46 -1.09 -3.92
N ALA A 82 13.49 -1.80 -3.47
CA ALA A 82 14.39 -2.53 -4.34
C ALA A 82 13.67 -3.58 -5.21
N GLU A 83 12.61 -4.21 -4.69
CA GLU A 83 11.79 -5.13 -5.46
C GLU A 83 10.92 -4.41 -6.50
N THR A 84 10.32 -3.27 -6.15
CA THR A 84 9.49 -2.49 -7.10
C THR A 84 10.28 -1.90 -8.26
N THR A 85 11.55 -1.54 -8.04
CA THR A 85 12.42 -1.01 -9.08
C THR A 85 13.03 -2.11 -9.97
N ARG A 86 13.05 -3.36 -9.50
CA ARG A 86 13.62 -4.51 -10.24
C ARG A 86 12.61 -5.25 -11.11
N ALA A 87 11.31 -5.12 -10.83
CA ALA A 87 10.25 -5.81 -11.55
C ALA A 87 10.01 -5.18 -12.92
#